data_AF-A0A511Z5Z3-F1
#
_entry.id   AF-A0A511Z5Z3-F1
#
_cell.length_a   1.000
_cell.length_b   1.000
_cell.length_c   1.000
_cell.angle_alpha   90.00
_cell.angle_beta   90.00
_cell.angle_gamma   90.00
#
_symmetry.space_group_name_H-M   'P 1'
#
loop_
_entity.id
_entity.type
_entity.pdbx_description
1 polymer ?
#
loop_
_entity_poly.entity_id
_entity_poly.type
_entity_poly.pdbx_seq_one_letter_code
_entity_poly.pdbx_strand_id
1 'polypeptide(L)'
;MTMVAGRYIVKNGNEPTSGNITEEKESELEEFIDYAKLVMGTLGHKVFEKLADMKVKSETQETPDTDELLLYLKRNSGKSGILIEAKCKQTNEGFVVLKGSHIETIDSNSIPPAIKVSREKARIDENGILQEDVLFRSPSYAAAFVVGGHANGLKQWKTEDGKTLRDLESNE
;
A
#
# COMPACT_ATOMS: atom_id res chain seq x y z
N MET A 1 -8.96 -8.90 17.68
CA MET A 1 -9.33 -8.44 16.31
C MET A 1 -8.20 -7.71 15.55
N THR A 2 -7.30 -6.95 16.17
CA THR A 2 -6.25 -6.19 15.45
C THR A 2 -5.16 -7.04 14.77
N MET A 3 -4.80 -8.21 15.32
CA MET A 3 -3.79 -9.10 14.71
C MET A 3 -4.19 -9.60 13.31
N VAL A 4 -5.49 -9.65 13.01
CA VAL A 4 -6.00 -10.15 11.73
C VAL A 4 -5.89 -9.11 10.61
N ALA A 5 -5.71 -7.83 10.96
CA ALA A 5 -5.67 -6.74 9.98
C ALA A 5 -4.29 -6.58 9.30
N GLY A 6 -3.20 -6.97 9.99
CA GLY A 6 -1.83 -6.91 9.46
C GLY A 6 -1.23 -5.50 9.33
N ARG A 7 -1.94 -4.44 9.75
CA ARG A 7 -1.53 -3.03 9.55
C ARG A 7 -0.61 -2.46 10.63
N TYR A 8 -0.66 -3.02 11.84
CA TYR A 8 0.08 -2.50 13.00
C TYR A 8 0.64 -3.63 13.87
N ILE A 9 1.80 -3.38 14.49
CA ILE A 9 2.42 -4.31 15.44
C ILE A 9 1.66 -4.23 16.77
N VAL A 10 0.94 -5.30 17.11
CA VAL A 10 0.21 -5.40 18.39
C VAL A 10 1.19 -5.71 19.51
N LYS A 11 1.32 -4.79 20.47
CA LYS A 11 2.17 -4.96 21.67
C LYS A 11 1.42 -5.54 22.87
N ASN A 12 0.09 -5.48 22.87
CA ASN A 12 -0.77 -6.02 23.91
C ASN A 12 -1.52 -7.25 23.37
N GLY A 13 -0.92 -8.42 23.56
CA GLY A 13 -1.47 -9.71 23.10
C GLY A 13 -2.17 -10.52 24.18
N ASN A 14 -2.61 -9.87 25.27
CA ASN A 14 -3.28 -10.56 26.37
C ASN A 14 -4.78 -10.65 26.06
N GLU A 15 -5.31 -11.86 25.89
CA GLU A 15 -6.76 -12.10 25.84
C GLU A 15 -7.27 -12.25 27.28
N PRO A 16 -8.02 -11.27 27.81
CA PRO A 16 -8.62 -11.42 29.13
C PRO A 16 -9.72 -12.50 29.07
N THR A 17 -9.89 -13.24 30.17
CA THR A 17 -11.01 -14.16 30.31
C THR A 17 -12.33 -13.42 30.12
N SER A 18 -13.21 -13.95 29.29
CA SER A 18 -14.61 -13.50 29.19
C SER A 18 -15.28 -13.72 30.56
N GLY A 19 -15.33 -12.67 31.35
CA GLY A 19 -16.06 -12.67 32.62
C GLY A 19 -17.57 -12.84 32.41
N ASN A 20 -18.33 -12.92 33.49
CA ASN A 20 -19.79 -12.91 33.43
C ASN A 20 -20.27 -11.47 33.19
N ILE A 21 -20.45 -11.08 31.93
CA ILE A 21 -21.05 -9.80 31.54
C ILE A 21 -22.55 -10.04 31.30
N THR A 22 -23.40 -9.12 31.79
CA THR A 22 -24.83 -9.12 31.47
C THR A 22 -25.06 -8.54 30.07
N GLU A 23 -26.12 -8.97 29.39
CA GLU A 23 -26.46 -8.53 28.03
C GLU A 23 -26.52 -7.00 27.90
N GLU A 24 -27.08 -6.31 28.90
CA GLU A 24 -27.09 -4.85 28.97
C GLU A 24 -25.69 -4.24 28.88
N LYS A 25 -24.71 -4.82 29.58
CA LYS A 25 -23.32 -4.32 29.58
C LYS A 25 -22.58 -4.69 28.30
N GLU A 26 -22.87 -5.85 27.72
CA GLU A 26 -22.31 -6.23 26.41
C GLU A 26 -22.75 -5.24 25.33
N SER A 27 -24.04 -4.90 25.30
CA SER A 27 -24.59 -3.93 24.34
C SER A 27 -23.97 -2.54 24.49
N GLU A 28 -23.75 -2.07 25.72
CA GLU A 28 -23.06 -0.80 25.98
C GLU A 28 -21.60 -0.83 25.49
N LEU A 29 -20.90 -1.94 25.71
CA LEU A 29 -19.50 -2.09 25.29
C LEU A 29 -19.35 -2.22 23.77
N GLU A 30 -20.29 -2.88 23.10
CA GLU A 30 -20.29 -3.02 21.65
C GLU A 30 -20.56 -1.67 20.96
N GLU A 31 -21.49 -0.87 21.51
CA GLU A 31 -21.73 0.51 21.05
C GLU A 31 -20.48 1.38 21.22
N PHE A 32 -19.79 1.28 22.36
CA PHE A 32 -18.54 2.00 22.60
C PHE A 32 -17.44 1.61 21.59
N ILE A 33 -17.35 0.32 21.23
CA ILE A 33 -16.39 -0.16 20.23
C ILE A 33 -16.72 0.42 18.85
N ASP A 34 -17.98 0.57 18.49
CA ASP A 34 -18.38 1.15 17.20
C ASP A 34 -18.01 2.64 17.10
N TYR A 35 -18.29 3.42 18.16
CA TYR A 35 -17.84 4.81 18.25
C TYR A 35 -16.30 4.94 18.17
N ALA A 36 -15.57 4.07 18.86
CA ALA A 36 -14.11 4.07 18.80
C ALA A 36 -13.58 3.76 17.39
N LYS A 37 -14.22 2.82 16.67
CA LYS A 37 -13.88 2.52 15.27
C LYS A 37 -14.11 3.74 14.37
N LEU A 38 -15.24 4.42 14.54
CA LEU A 38 -15.59 5.61 13.76
C LEU A 38 -14.57 6.74 13.98
N VAL A 39 -14.28 7.07 15.24
CA VAL A 39 -13.33 8.13 15.59
C VAL A 39 -11.91 7.79 15.13
N MET A 40 -11.45 6.54 15.31
CA MET A 40 -10.12 6.17 14.80
C MET A 40 -10.05 6.26 13.27
N GLY A 41 -11.14 5.93 12.56
CA GLY A 41 -11.26 6.14 11.12
C GLY A 41 -11.15 7.62 10.70
N THR A 42 -11.81 8.54 11.41
CA THR A 42 -11.73 9.98 11.10
C THR A 42 -10.36 10.58 11.38
N LEU A 43 -9.61 10.03 12.34
CA LEU A 43 -8.22 10.40 12.60
C LEU A 43 -7.22 9.75 11.60
N GLY A 44 -7.69 8.98 10.62
CA GLY A 44 -6.85 8.33 9.60
C GLY A 44 -6.20 7.02 10.05
N HIS A 45 -6.61 6.46 11.18
CA HIS A 45 -6.10 5.20 11.70
C HIS A 45 -7.06 4.05 11.39
N LYS A 46 -6.77 3.34 10.30
CA LYS A 46 -7.58 2.20 9.84
C LYS A 46 -7.17 0.88 10.52
N VAL A 47 -7.26 0.84 11.84
CA VAL A 47 -6.69 -0.24 12.69
C VAL A 47 -7.41 -1.58 12.55
N PHE A 48 -8.67 -1.57 12.09
CA PHE A 48 -9.54 -2.75 12.04
C PHE A 48 -9.85 -3.25 10.63
N GLU A 49 -9.44 -2.52 9.60
CA GLU A 49 -9.61 -2.96 8.21
C GLU A 49 -8.50 -3.95 7.83
N LYS A 50 -8.87 -5.12 7.29
CA LYS A 50 -7.88 -6.10 6.84
C LYS A 50 -7.17 -5.59 5.59
N LEU A 51 -5.85 -5.80 5.50
CA LEU A 51 -5.09 -5.59 4.25
C LEU A 51 -5.66 -6.43 3.09
N ALA A 52 -6.24 -7.60 3.38
CA ALA A 52 -6.77 -8.53 2.38
C ALA A 52 -8.19 -8.22 1.88
N ASP A 53 -8.98 -7.38 2.56
CA ASP A 53 -10.38 -7.10 2.16
C ASP A 53 -10.47 -6.17 0.94
N MET A 54 -9.35 -5.55 0.53
CA MET A 54 -9.23 -4.89 -0.78
C MET A 54 -9.39 -5.85 -1.98
N LYS A 55 -9.51 -7.16 -1.77
CA LYS A 55 -9.62 -8.17 -2.84
C LYS A 55 -11.01 -8.78 -3.04
N VAL A 56 -12.04 -8.42 -2.27
CA VAL A 56 -13.40 -8.99 -2.47
C VAL A 56 -14.47 -7.91 -2.34
N LYS A 57 -14.45 -6.94 -3.26
CA LYS A 57 -15.67 -6.29 -3.78
C LYS A 57 -15.52 -6.14 -5.28
N SER A 58 -15.45 -7.27 -5.97
CA SER A 58 -15.82 -7.32 -7.39
C SER A 58 -17.29 -7.65 -7.47
N GLU A 59 -18.00 -6.79 -8.20
CA GLU A 59 -19.34 -6.92 -8.77
C GLU A 59 -20.54 -6.50 -7.90
N THR A 60 -21.12 -5.38 -8.35
CA THR A 60 -22.45 -4.83 -8.06
C THR A 60 -22.55 -3.92 -6.83
N GLN A 61 -22.07 -2.69 -6.95
CA GLN A 61 -22.86 -1.48 -6.77
C GLN A 61 -21.99 -0.25 -7.04
N GLU A 62 -22.48 0.60 -7.93
CA GLU A 62 -21.94 1.91 -8.25
C GLU A 62 -21.93 2.76 -6.98
N THR A 63 -20.72 3.05 -6.47
CA THR A 63 -20.45 4.23 -5.64
C THR A 63 -19.41 5.07 -6.38
N PRO A 64 -19.73 6.28 -6.85
CA PRO A 64 -18.78 7.13 -7.53
C PRO A 64 -18.01 7.94 -6.49
N ASP A 65 -16.91 7.42 -5.97
CA ASP A 65 -15.89 8.15 -5.19
C ASP A 65 -14.76 7.14 -4.83
N THR A 66 -13.51 7.18 -5.29
CA THR A 66 -12.60 8.23 -5.76
C THR A 66 -11.77 7.59 -6.89
N ASP A 67 -11.34 8.37 -7.90
CA ASP A 67 -10.51 7.92 -9.03
C ASP A 67 -9.25 7.14 -8.58
N GLU A 68 -9.33 5.80 -8.56
CA GLU A 68 -8.23 4.94 -8.18
C GLU A 68 -7.26 4.79 -9.35
N LEU A 69 -6.47 5.84 -9.58
CA LEU A 69 -5.60 5.96 -10.74
C LEU A 69 -4.53 4.85 -10.77
N LEU A 70 -4.64 3.99 -11.78
CA LEU A 70 -3.66 2.96 -12.09
C LEU A 70 -2.49 3.52 -12.91
N LEU A 71 -1.30 3.27 -12.39
CA LEU A 71 -0.04 3.77 -12.90
C LEU A 71 0.88 2.61 -13.26
N TYR A 72 1.63 2.82 -14.33
CA TYR A 72 2.55 1.86 -14.90
C TYR A 72 3.94 2.50 -14.98
N LEU A 73 4.94 1.74 -14.57
CA LEU A 73 6.35 2.08 -14.76
C LEU A 73 6.98 1.00 -15.60
N LYS A 74 7.52 1.40 -16.75
CA LYS A 74 8.29 0.54 -17.64
C LYS A 74 9.64 1.19 -17.93
N ARG A 75 10.72 0.50 -17.55
CA ARG A 75 12.08 1.00 -17.74
C ARG A 75 13.04 -0.13 -18.01
N ASN A 76 13.89 0.03 -19.03
CA ASN A 76 15.02 -0.88 -19.22
C ASN A 76 16.11 -0.55 -18.19
N SER A 77 16.52 -1.55 -17.41
CA SER A 77 17.58 -1.36 -16.42
C SER A 77 18.95 -1.58 -17.03
N GLY A 78 19.79 -0.55 -16.99
CA GLY A 78 21.19 -0.65 -17.41
C GLY A 78 22.07 -1.50 -16.48
N LYS A 79 21.56 -1.95 -15.32
CA LYS A 79 22.33 -2.75 -14.36
C LYS A 79 22.19 -4.24 -14.61
N SER A 80 20.94 -4.69 -14.65
CA SER A 80 20.58 -6.10 -14.83
C SER A 80 20.31 -6.44 -16.31
N GLY A 81 20.16 -5.42 -17.17
CA GLY A 81 19.87 -5.60 -18.60
C GLY A 81 18.44 -6.08 -18.87
N ILE A 82 17.61 -6.14 -17.83
CA ILE A 82 16.22 -6.60 -17.89
C ILE A 82 15.25 -5.42 -17.97
N LEU A 83 14.08 -5.71 -18.53
CA LEU A 83 12.97 -4.79 -18.56
C LEU A 83 12.23 -4.83 -17.22
N ILE A 84 12.25 -3.71 -16.50
CA ILE A 84 11.55 -3.52 -15.24
C ILE A 84 10.15 -2.99 -15.54
N GLU A 85 9.13 -3.74 -15.11
CA GLU A 85 7.71 -3.41 -15.28
C GLU A 85 7.00 -3.51 -13.93
N ALA A 86 6.44 -2.39 -13.47
CA ALA A 86 5.70 -2.33 -12.22
C ALA A 86 4.35 -1.64 -12.40
N LYS A 87 3.38 -2.10 -11.60
CA LYS A 87 2.06 -1.50 -11.49
C LYS A 87 1.95 -0.82 -10.12
N CYS A 88 1.43 0.39 -10.12
CA CYS A 88 1.18 1.16 -8.92
C CYS A 88 -0.24 1.70 -8.95
N LYS A 89 -0.88 1.76 -7.79
CA LYS A 89 -2.19 2.35 -7.60
C LYS A 89 -2.03 3.60 -6.75
N GLN A 90 -2.49 4.74 -7.27
CA GLN A 90 -2.61 5.95 -6.46
C GLN A 90 -3.91 5.86 -5.65
N THR A 91 -3.78 6.11 -4.37
CA THR A 91 -4.86 6.10 -3.38
C THR A 91 -4.74 7.35 -2.53
N ASN A 92 -5.78 7.71 -1.79
CA ASN A 92 -5.75 8.84 -0.85
C ASN A 92 -4.64 8.72 0.22
N GLU A 93 -4.14 7.52 0.49
CA GLU A 93 -3.08 7.27 1.48
C GLU A 93 -1.66 7.34 0.88
N GLY A 94 -1.56 7.31 -0.46
CA GLY A 94 -0.31 7.33 -1.20
C GLY A 94 -0.30 6.35 -2.38
N PHE A 95 0.87 5.80 -2.65
CA PHE A 95 1.19 5.02 -3.85
C PHE A 95 1.45 3.57 -3.46
N VAL A 96 0.55 2.66 -3.85
CA VAL A 96 0.67 1.22 -3.57
C VAL A 96 1.32 0.54 -4.77
N VAL A 97 2.53 0.01 -4.62
CA VAL A 97 3.14 -0.86 -5.63
C VAL A 97 2.52 -2.24 -5.50
N LEU A 98 1.90 -2.72 -6.57
CA LEU A 98 1.14 -3.96 -6.56
C LEU A 98 2.05 -5.18 -6.66
N LYS A 99 1.66 -6.25 -5.99
CA LYS A 99 2.28 -7.57 -6.14
C LYS A 99 2.26 -8.03 -7.59
N GLY A 100 3.26 -8.83 -7.97
CA GLY A 100 3.52 -9.23 -9.35
C GLY A 100 4.30 -8.18 -10.15
N SER A 101 4.60 -7.01 -9.58
CA SER A 101 5.50 -6.03 -10.19
C SER A 101 6.93 -6.57 -10.22
N HIS A 102 7.60 -6.35 -11.34
CA HIS A 102 9.02 -6.63 -11.48
C HIS A 102 9.82 -5.49 -10.87
N ILE A 103 10.68 -5.83 -9.94
CA ILE A 103 11.55 -4.94 -9.20
C ILE A 103 12.99 -5.22 -9.62
N GLU A 104 13.79 -4.18 -9.75
CA GLU A 104 15.23 -4.34 -9.96
C GLU A 104 15.85 -5.03 -8.74
N THR A 105 16.72 -6.02 -8.91
CA THR A 105 17.40 -6.70 -7.80
C THR A 105 18.71 -6.00 -7.41
N ILE A 106 19.29 -5.23 -8.33
CA ILE A 106 20.56 -4.52 -8.11
C ILE A 106 20.35 -3.08 -7.65
N ASP A 107 20.70 -2.79 -6.40
CA ASP A 107 20.66 -1.43 -5.85
C ASP A 107 21.77 -0.54 -6.43
N SER A 108 21.42 0.73 -6.72
CA SER A 108 22.41 1.79 -7.00
C SER A 108 22.98 2.34 -5.68
N ASN A 109 24.25 2.78 -5.70
CA ASN A 109 24.83 3.55 -4.60
C ASN A 109 24.06 4.82 -4.23
N SER A 110 23.26 5.37 -5.14
CA SER A 110 22.45 6.58 -4.93
C SER A 110 21.03 6.29 -4.42
N ILE A 111 20.72 5.06 -4.00
CA ILE A 111 19.40 4.74 -3.45
C ILE A 111 19.20 5.39 -2.08
N PRO A 112 18.04 5.98 -1.78
CA PRO A 112 17.75 6.49 -0.44
C PRO A 112 17.77 5.36 0.61
N PRO A 113 18.32 5.59 1.81
CA PRO A 113 18.47 4.54 2.83
C PRO A 113 17.13 3.96 3.30
N ALA A 114 16.08 4.78 3.36
CA ALA A 114 14.73 4.32 3.71
C ALA A 114 14.18 3.30 2.68
N ILE A 115 14.48 3.50 1.40
CA ILE A 115 14.05 2.59 0.33
C ILE A 115 14.85 1.30 0.36
N LYS A 116 16.15 1.37 0.66
CA LYS A 116 16.99 0.18 0.85
C LYS A 116 16.42 -0.73 1.94
N VAL A 117 16.12 -0.16 3.12
CA VAL A 117 15.49 -0.90 4.22
C VAL A 117 14.13 -1.46 3.82
N SER A 118 13.35 -0.72 3.02
CA SER A 118 12.05 -1.21 2.52
C SER A 118 12.21 -2.39 1.55
N ARG A 119 13.24 -2.39 0.70
CA ARG A 119 13.56 -3.48 -0.24
C ARG A 119 14.05 -4.72 0.47
N GLU A 120 14.86 -4.56 1.52
CA GLU A 120 15.31 -5.67 2.37
C GLU A 120 14.18 -6.33 3.17
N LYS A 121 13.13 -5.57 3.51
CA LYS A 121 11.94 -6.08 4.21
C LYS A 121 10.89 -6.67 3.29
N ALA A 122 10.82 -6.22 2.04
CA ALA A 122 9.83 -6.67 1.08
C ALA A 122 10.13 -8.08 0.60
N ARG A 123 9.08 -8.89 0.41
CA ARG A 123 9.19 -10.24 -0.15
C ARG A 123 9.33 -10.16 -1.66
N ILE A 124 10.57 -10.26 -2.14
CA ILE A 124 10.92 -10.28 -3.57
C ILE A 124 11.48 -11.66 -3.90
N ASP A 125 10.96 -12.26 -4.98
CA ASP A 125 11.41 -13.57 -5.46
C ASP A 125 12.78 -13.51 -6.15
N GLU A 126 13.43 -14.66 -6.37
CA GLU A 126 14.73 -14.74 -7.10
C GLU A 126 14.66 -14.10 -8.50
N ASN A 127 13.48 -14.11 -9.12
CA ASN A 127 13.22 -13.47 -10.41
C ASN A 127 12.98 -11.95 -10.31
N GLY A 128 13.08 -11.34 -9.13
CA GLY A 128 12.80 -9.92 -8.93
C GLY A 128 11.31 -9.58 -8.88
N ILE A 129 10.42 -10.57 -8.71
CA ILE A 129 8.97 -10.35 -8.66
C ILE A 129 8.52 -10.07 -7.23
N LEU A 130 7.84 -8.95 -7.02
CA LEU A 130 7.28 -8.55 -5.75
C LEU A 130 6.10 -9.45 -5.35
N GLN A 131 6.12 -10.02 -4.14
CA GLN A 131 5.11 -10.97 -3.67
C GLN A 131 4.00 -10.34 -2.81
N GLU A 132 4.15 -9.07 -2.45
CA GLU A 132 3.24 -8.33 -1.57
C GLU A 132 2.94 -6.92 -2.10
N ASP A 133 1.84 -6.32 -1.64
CA ASP A 133 1.52 -4.93 -1.98
C ASP A 133 2.24 -3.99 -1.00
N VAL A 134 2.96 -3.00 -1.51
CA VAL A 134 3.80 -2.10 -0.68
C VAL A 134 3.37 -0.66 -0.83
N LEU A 135 2.99 -0.02 0.28
CA LEU A 135 2.54 1.37 0.32
C LEU A 135 3.72 2.35 0.49
N PHE A 136 3.74 3.39 -0.33
CA PHE A 136 4.68 4.52 -0.24
C PHE A 136 3.94 5.85 -0.14
N ARG A 137 4.47 6.78 0.64
CA ARG A 137 3.90 8.13 0.80
C ARG A 137 4.19 9.09 -0.37
N SER A 138 4.96 8.66 -1.37
CA SER A 138 5.41 9.51 -2.47
C SER A 138 5.59 8.69 -3.76
N PRO A 139 5.25 9.25 -4.93
CA PRO A 139 5.41 8.54 -6.20
C PRO A 139 6.90 8.29 -6.50
N SER A 140 7.78 9.19 -6.07
CA SER A 140 9.23 9.04 -6.24
C SER A 140 9.79 7.91 -5.36
N TYR A 141 9.22 7.69 -4.17
CA TYR A 141 9.62 6.60 -3.30
C TYR A 141 9.19 5.25 -3.89
N ALA A 142 7.96 5.17 -4.41
CA ALA A 142 7.48 4.00 -5.13
C ALA A 142 8.35 3.70 -6.38
N ALA A 143 8.68 4.73 -7.18
CA ALA A 143 9.53 4.55 -8.35
C ALA A 143 10.95 4.10 -7.96
N ALA A 144 11.54 4.72 -6.93
CA ALA A 144 12.87 4.38 -6.44
C ALA A 144 12.94 2.95 -5.90
N PHE A 145 11.87 2.49 -5.25
CA PHE A 145 11.72 1.10 -4.82
C PHE A 145 11.73 0.14 -6.00
N VAL A 146 11.03 0.46 -7.09
CA VAL A 146 10.97 -0.39 -8.29
C VAL A 146 12.32 -0.43 -9.02
N VAL A 147 12.99 0.71 -9.24
CA VAL A 147 14.23 0.76 -10.03
C VAL A 147 15.51 0.50 -9.22
N GLY A 148 15.40 0.40 -7.90
CA GLY A 148 16.55 0.23 -7.00
C GLY A 148 17.52 1.41 -7.06
N GLY A 149 17.02 2.64 -7.12
CA GLY A 149 17.85 3.83 -7.28
C GLY A 149 17.06 5.13 -7.29
N HIS A 150 17.71 6.26 -7.57
CA HIS A 150 17.02 7.54 -7.66
C HIS A 150 16.12 7.59 -8.91
N ALA A 151 14.83 7.85 -8.71
CA ALA A 151 13.85 8.00 -9.79
C ALA A 151 12.91 9.17 -9.52
N ASN A 152 12.57 9.89 -10.58
CA ASN A 152 11.55 10.94 -10.53
C ASN A 152 10.18 10.30 -10.80
N GLY A 153 9.44 10.01 -9.73
CA GLY A 153 8.15 9.32 -9.82
C GLY A 153 7.16 10.05 -10.73
N LEU A 154 7.15 11.39 -10.72
CA LEU A 154 6.23 12.19 -11.51
C LEU A 154 6.37 11.97 -13.03
N LYS A 155 7.58 11.59 -13.49
CA LYS A 155 7.86 11.32 -14.91
C LYS A 155 7.88 9.84 -15.26
N GLN A 156 8.12 8.98 -14.28
CA GLN A 156 8.29 7.54 -14.49
C GLN A 156 6.95 6.81 -14.47
N TRP A 157 6.04 7.22 -13.60
CA TRP A 157 4.68 6.70 -13.54
C TRP A 157 3.85 7.30 -14.66
N LYS A 158 3.21 6.41 -15.43
CA LYS A 158 2.32 6.77 -16.53
C LYS A 158 0.98 6.07 -16.37
N THR A 159 -0.09 6.69 -16.83
CA THR A 159 -1.39 6.03 -16.95
C THR A 159 -1.40 5.03 -18.10
N GLU A 160 -2.50 4.29 -18.23
CA GLU A 160 -2.75 3.43 -19.39
C GLU A 160 -2.72 4.21 -20.72
N ASP A 161 -3.17 5.47 -20.69
CA ASP A 161 -3.15 6.40 -21.84
C ASP A 161 -1.73 6.96 -22.14
N GLY A 162 -0.73 6.59 -21.32
CA GLY A 162 0.66 7.02 -21.50
C GLY A 162 0.98 8.42 -20.96
N LYS A 163 0.00 9.11 -20.36
CA LYS A 163 0.21 10.41 -19.68
C LYS A 163 1.00 10.22 -18.40
N THR A 164 1.97 11.09 -18.16
CA THR A 164 2.80 11.03 -16.94
C THR A 164 2.04 11.61 -15.76
N LEU A 165 2.34 11.16 -14.54
CA LEU A 165 1.73 11.72 -13.32
C LEU A 165 1.87 13.25 -13.24
N ARG A 166 3.01 13.79 -13.69
CA ARG A 166 3.26 15.23 -13.74
C ARG A 166 2.23 15.99 -14.59
N ASP A 167 1.81 15.37 -15.69
CA ASP A 167 0.86 15.97 -16.63
C ASP A 167 -0.53 16.03 -16.01
N LEU A 168 -0.92 14.96 -15.30
CA LEU A 168 -2.17 14.92 -14.55
C LEU A 168 -2.20 15.98 -13.46
N GLU A 169 -1.18 16.06 -12.61
CA GLU A 169 -1.14 17.06 -11.54
C GLU A 169 -0.99 18.50 -12.04
N SER A 170 -0.63 18.72 -13.31
CA SER A 170 -0.59 20.08 -13.90
C SER A 170 -1.91 20.44 -14.59
N ASN A 171 -2.78 19.46 -14.83
CA ASN A 171 -4.04 19.61 -15.53
C ASN A 171 -5.26 19.50 -14.58
N GLU A 172 -5.01 19.35 -13.28
CA GLU A 172 -5.93 19.61 -12.17
C GLU A 172 -5.73 21.03 -11.64
#